data_AF-A0A1A0HJQ2-F1
#
_entry.id   AF-A0A1A0HJQ2-F1
#
_cell.length_a   1.000
_cell.length_b   1.000
_cell.length_c   1.000
_cell.angle_alpha   90.00
_cell.angle_beta   90.00
_cell.angle_gamma   90.00
#
_symmetry.space_group_name_H-M   'P 1'
#
loop_
_entity.id
_entity.type
_entity.pdbx_description
1 polymer ?
#
loop_
_entity_poly.entity_id
_entity_poly.type
_entity_poly.pdbx_seq_one_letter_code
_entity_poly.pdbx_strand_id
1 'polypeptide(L)'
;MEYEKVRFDRLNQVVKKAVEHTIKKLLMPEQVYKCFPTISRSDTGPDALENARKQMQTYFHDTCVKQVKHIFTERDIEQKLNELDEIIQLAQQAREGNTRKQIEVDRLAPEELINAGLAELKPDSEKKLALIYDQLVLDNQRLQQELREFAEESHELADGVVLLVAELLGEVDEMMRLTLNENLKLLSAQFFDAYV
;
A
#
# COMPACT_ATOMS: atom_id res chain seq x y z
N MET A 1 11.80 7.48 10.50
CA MET A 1 13.18 7.57 11.00
C MET A 1 13.98 8.22 9.89
N GLU A 2 14.63 9.35 10.17
CA GLU A 2 15.41 10.07 9.16
C GLU A 2 16.84 9.54 9.21
N TYR A 3 17.32 9.00 8.09
CA TYR A 3 18.66 8.43 8.00
C TYR A 3 19.65 9.48 7.50
N GLU A 4 20.84 9.50 8.07
CA GLU A 4 21.87 10.45 7.65
C GLU A 4 22.41 10.06 6.27
N LYS A 5 22.36 10.99 5.30
CA LYS A 5 22.81 10.79 3.92
C LYS A 5 24.11 11.55 3.71
N VAL A 6 25.23 10.84 3.69
CA VAL A 6 26.57 11.46 3.75
C VAL A 6 27.50 11.02 2.62
N ARG A 7 27.27 9.83 2.03
CA ARG A 7 28.21 9.29 1.03
C ARG A 7 28.19 10.05 -0.29
N PHE A 8 27.02 10.43 -0.78
CA PHE A 8 26.91 11.18 -2.03
C PHE A 8 27.62 12.53 -1.94
N ASP A 9 27.42 13.26 -0.85
CA ASP A 9 28.09 14.54 -0.60
C ASP A 9 29.61 14.39 -0.51
N ARG A 10 30.09 13.37 0.20
CA ARG A 10 31.53 13.07 0.28
C ARG A 10 32.11 12.73 -1.09
N LEU A 11 31.42 11.92 -1.90
CA LEU A 11 31.84 11.61 -3.26
C LEU A 11 31.94 12.88 -4.11
N ASN A 12 30.94 13.75 -4.04
CA ASN A 12 30.91 15.01 -4.77
C ASN A 12 32.07 15.94 -4.35
N GLN A 13 32.37 16.00 -3.05
CA GLN A 13 33.52 16.75 -2.53
C GLN A 13 34.86 16.20 -3.05
N VAL A 14 35.03 14.88 -3.06
CA VAL A 14 36.25 14.23 -3.56
C VAL A 14 36.44 14.50 -5.05
N VAL A 15 35.38 14.41 -5.85
CA VAL A 15 35.43 14.73 -7.29
C VAL A 15 35.87 16.16 -7.52
N LYS A 16 35.25 17.14 -6.84
CA LYS A 16 35.62 18.56 -6.98
C LYS A 16 37.08 18.79 -6.66
N LYS A 17 37.54 18.26 -5.52
CA LYS A 17 38.96 18.35 -5.11
C LYS A 17 39.90 17.71 -6.12
N ALA A 18 39.52 16.57 -6.70
CA ALA A 18 40.34 15.88 -7.71
C ALA A 18 40.46 16.69 -9.01
N VAL A 19 39.36 17.31 -9.47
CA VAL A 19 39.36 18.21 -10.65
C VAL A 19 40.23 19.43 -10.37
N GLU A 20 40.04 20.10 -9.24
CA GLU A 20 40.85 21.27 -8.84
C GLU A 20 42.34 20.94 -8.74
N HIS A 21 42.68 19.81 -8.13
CA HIS A 21 44.06 19.36 -8.00
C HIS A 21 44.69 19.03 -9.37
N THR A 22 43.91 18.43 -10.27
CA THR A 22 44.35 18.14 -11.64
C THR A 22 44.65 19.42 -12.40
N ILE A 23 43.74 20.40 -12.34
CA ILE A 23 43.93 21.72 -12.94
C ILE A 23 45.18 22.40 -12.37
N LYS A 24 45.34 22.39 -11.05
CA LYS A 24 46.47 23.03 -10.38
C LYS A 24 47.80 22.42 -10.83
N LYS A 25 47.88 21.10 -10.98
CA LYS A 25 49.13 20.42 -11.35
C LYS A 25 49.47 20.61 -12.84
N LEU A 26 48.47 20.54 -13.72
CA LEU A 26 48.69 20.57 -15.17
C LEU A 26 48.82 21.98 -15.74
N LEU A 27 48.06 22.94 -15.19
CA LEU A 27 47.94 24.31 -15.70
C LEU A 27 48.64 25.32 -14.79
N MET A 28 49.75 24.90 -14.17
CA MET A 28 50.67 25.78 -13.46
C MET A 28 51.38 26.72 -14.46
N PRO A 29 51.52 28.02 -14.15
CA PRO A 29 52.17 28.99 -15.05
C PRO A 29 53.56 28.52 -15.52
N GLU A 30 54.37 27.98 -14.61
CA GLU A 30 55.71 27.45 -14.91
C GLU A 30 55.68 26.30 -15.93
N GLN A 31 54.71 25.40 -15.83
CA GLN A 31 54.56 24.28 -16.76
C GLN A 31 54.15 24.78 -18.15
N VAL A 32 53.23 25.75 -18.21
CA VAL A 32 52.79 26.36 -19.46
C VAL A 32 53.95 27.09 -20.14
N TYR A 33 54.72 27.91 -19.41
CA TYR A 33 55.87 28.62 -19.99
C TYR A 33 57.01 27.70 -20.41
N LYS A 34 57.21 26.58 -19.71
CA LYS A 34 58.19 25.56 -20.09
C LYS A 34 57.79 24.84 -21.39
N CYS A 35 56.50 24.60 -21.60
CA CYS A 35 55.98 23.96 -22.82
C CYS A 35 55.91 24.92 -24.02
N PHE A 36 55.79 26.24 -23.79
CA PHE A 36 55.70 27.26 -24.85
C PHE A 36 56.79 28.34 -24.74
N PRO A 37 58.09 27.98 -24.80
CA PRO A 37 59.20 28.90 -24.54
C PRO A 37 59.37 30.01 -25.59
N THR A 38 58.96 29.77 -26.83
CA THR A 38 59.04 30.76 -27.92
C THR A 38 58.02 31.86 -27.75
N ILE A 39 56.81 31.51 -27.34
CA ILE A 39 55.69 32.45 -27.15
C ILE A 39 55.90 33.23 -25.85
N SER A 40 56.38 32.58 -24.78
CA SER A 40 56.62 33.26 -23.49
C SER A 40 57.72 34.32 -23.51
N ARG A 41 58.57 34.36 -24.54
CA ARG A 41 59.61 35.38 -24.72
C ARG A 41 59.21 36.53 -25.66
N SER A 42 58.03 36.47 -26.25
CA SER A 42 57.48 37.53 -27.11
C SER A 42 56.83 38.64 -26.28
N ASP A 43 56.80 39.88 -26.79
CA ASP A 43 56.29 41.05 -26.06
C ASP A 43 54.81 40.91 -25.62
N THR A 44 53.97 40.22 -26.39
CA THR A 44 52.53 40.00 -26.08
C THR A 44 52.20 38.57 -25.70
N GLY A 45 53.18 37.66 -25.76
CA GLY A 45 52.97 36.23 -25.63
C GLY A 45 52.65 35.74 -24.20
N PRO A 46 53.27 36.27 -23.14
CA PRO A 46 52.92 35.95 -21.75
C PRO A 46 51.45 36.22 -21.41
N ASP A 47 50.93 37.38 -21.83
CA ASP A 47 49.54 37.77 -21.58
C ASP A 47 48.56 36.87 -22.35
N ALA A 48 48.90 36.54 -23.61
CA ALA A 48 48.12 35.60 -24.41
C ALA A 48 48.10 34.19 -23.80
N LEU A 49 49.24 33.71 -23.29
CA LEU A 49 49.35 32.41 -22.63
C LEU A 49 48.59 32.38 -21.29
N GLU A 50 48.63 33.45 -20.52
CA GLU A 50 47.89 33.55 -19.26
C GLU A 50 46.37 33.57 -19.50
N ASN A 51 45.91 34.28 -20.53
CA ASN A 51 44.52 34.27 -20.95
C ASN A 51 44.08 32.88 -21.45
N ALA A 52 44.89 32.23 -22.29
CA ALA A 52 44.62 30.87 -22.76
C ALA A 52 44.58 29.87 -21.59
N ARG A 53 45.51 29.98 -20.63
CA ARG A 53 45.56 29.16 -19.43
C ARG A 53 44.27 29.31 -18.62
N LYS A 54 43.83 30.54 -18.32
CA LYS A 54 42.57 30.81 -17.61
C LYS A 54 41.37 30.21 -18.33
N GLN A 55 41.28 30.38 -19.65
CA GLN A 55 40.20 29.80 -20.46
C GLN A 55 40.21 28.27 -20.39
N MET A 56 41.38 27.64 -20.50
CA MET A 56 41.52 26.18 -20.37
C MET A 56 41.12 25.70 -18.97
N GLN A 57 41.50 26.43 -17.91
CA GLN A 57 41.12 26.09 -16.53
C GLN A 57 39.60 26.09 -16.36
N THR A 58 38.92 27.17 -16.77
CA THR A 58 37.47 27.29 -16.67
C THR A 58 36.76 26.22 -17.51
N TYR A 59 37.17 26.07 -18.78
CA TYR A 59 36.56 25.11 -19.69
C TYR A 59 36.69 23.67 -19.17
N PHE A 60 37.89 23.28 -18.72
CA PHE A 60 38.13 21.95 -18.18
C PHE A 60 37.33 21.71 -16.92
N HIS A 61 37.33 22.65 -15.98
CA HIS A 61 36.55 22.57 -14.74
C HIS A 61 35.07 22.35 -15.04
N ASP A 62 34.46 23.24 -15.82
CA ASP A 62 33.03 23.24 -16.05
C ASP A 62 32.59 22.01 -16.85
N THR A 63 33.39 21.60 -17.84
CA THR A 63 33.13 20.40 -18.63
C THR A 63 33.22 19.16 -17.75
N CYS A 64 34.29 18.98 -16.97
CA CYS A 64 34.44 17.81 -16.11
C CYS A 64 33.34 17.72 -15.05
N VAL A 65 33.04 18.82 -14.35
CA VAL A 65 31.98 18.83 -13.33
C VAL A 65 30.62 18.52 -13.95
N LYS A 66 30.32 19.07 -15.14
CA LYS A 66 29.07 18.80 -15.85
C LYS A 66 28.97 17.34 -16.28
N GLN A 67 30.06 16.75 -16.81
CA GLN A 67 30.08 15.34 -17.23
C GLN A 67 29.92 14.40 -16.04
N VAL A 68 30.58 14.65 -14.92
CA VAL A 68 30.42 13.82 -13.72
C VAL A 68 28.99 13.90 -13.18
N LYS A 69 28.38 15.09 -13.18
CA LYS A 69 26.96 15.24 -12.82
C LYS A 69 26.05 14.42 -13.74
N HIS A 70 26.31 14.44 -15.05
CA HIS A 70 25.54 13.64 -15.99
C HIS A 70 25.65 12.13 -15.68
N ILE A 71 26.86 11.65 -15.39
CA ILE A 71 27.10 10.25 -15.00
C ILE A 71 26.32 9.92 -13.71
N PHE A 72 26.33 10.81 -12.72
CA PHE A 72 25.60 10.61 -11.47
C PHE A 72 24.10 10.49 -11.70
N THR A 73 23.52 11.32 -12.57
CA THR A 73 22.10 11.26 -12.93
C THR A 73 21.77 10.00 -13.74
N GLU A 74 22.56 9.68 -14.77
CA GLU A 74 22.32 8.52 -15.64
C GLU A 74 22.39 7.18 -14.87
N ARG A 75 23.29 7.09 -13.89
CA ARG A 75 23.50 5.88 -13.10
C ARG A 75 22.72 5.86 -11.79
N ASP A 76 21.99 6.94 -11.51
CA ASP A 76 21.21 7.12 -10.29
C ASP A 76 22.05 6.88 -9.02
N ILE A 77 23.23 7.51 -8.98
CA ILE A 77 24.22 7.30 -7.93
C ILE A 77 23.75 7.86 -6.58
N GLU A 78 23.03 8.98 -6.61
CA GLU A 78 22.54 9.63 -5.41
C GLU A 78 21.56 8.74 -4.65
N GLN A 79 20.55 8.20 -5.34
CA GLN A 79 19.60 7.27 -4.73
C GLN A 79 20.31 6.03 -4.18
N LYS A 80 21.18 5.39 -4.95
CA LYS A 80 21.89 4.18 -4.53
C LYS A 80 22.78 4.40 -3.30
N LEU A 81 23.48 5.54 -3.23
CA LEU A 81 24.32 5.84 -2.07
C LEU A 81 23.50 6.21 -0.83
N ASN A 82 22.34 6.85 -1.03
CA ASN A 82 21.39 7.13 0.04
C ASN A 82 20.81 5.82 0.60
N GLU A 83 20.31 4.93 -0.27
CA GLU A 83 19.83 3.60 0.13
C GLU A 83 20.91 2.79 0.85
N LEU A 84 22.17 2.88 0.42
CA LEU A 84 23.29 2.25 1.11
C LEU A 84 23.53 2.84 2.51
N ASP A 85 23.38 4.16 2.69
CA ASP A 85 23.45 4.83 4.00
C ASP A 85 22.35 4.33 4.93
N GLU A 86 21.14 4.15 4.42
CA GLU A 86 20.00 3.60 5.15
C GLU A 86 20.26 2.13 5.57
N ILE A 87 20.71 1.29 4.64
CA ILE A 87 21.03 -0.13 4.90
C ILE A 87 22.11 -0.26 5.99
N ILE A 88 23.14 0.57 5.94
CA ILE A 88 24.23 0.53 6.92
C ILE A 88 23.77 0.97 8.30
N GLN A 89 22.96 2.04 8.41
CA GLN A 89 22.41 2.48 9.69
C GLN A 89 21.48 1.44 10.29
N LEU A 90 20.60 0.85 9.48
CA LEU A 90 19.75 -0.27 9.90
C LEU A 90 20.56 -1.46 10.40
N ALA A 91 21.64 -1.81 9.70
CA ALA A 91 22.52 -2.90 10.11
C ALA A 91 23.26 -2.61 11.43
N GLN A 92 23.70 -1.35 11.64
CA GLN A 92 24.33 -0.92 12.88
C GLN A 92 23.35 -0.99 14.06
N GLN A 93 22.13 -0.46 13.90
CA GLN A 93 21.08 -0.53 14.92
C GLN A 93 20.72 -1.98 15.28
N ALA A 94 20.58 -2.85 14.27
CA ALA A 94 20.26 -4.25 14.49
C ALA A 94 21.41 -5.03 15.17
N ARG A 95 22.66 -4.62 14.94
CA ARG A 95 23.83 -5.17 15.63
C ARG A 95 23.87 -4.76 17.09
N GLU A 96 23.60 -3.49 17.40
CA GLU A 96 23.53 -2.98 18.77
C GLU A 96 22.39 -3.63 19.57
N GLY A 97 21.26 -3.91 18.91
CA GLY A 97 20.14 -4.63 19.50
C GLY A 97 20.33 -6.14 19.65
N ASN A 98 21.46 -6.72 19.22
CA ASN A 98 21.67 -8.18 19.14
C ASN A 98 20.56 -8.95 18.40
N THR A 99 19.77 -8.29 17.57
CA THR A 99 18.57 -8.85 16.93
C THR A 99 18.87 -9.56 15.62
N ARG A 100 20.05 -9.34 15.01
CA ARG A 100 20.38 -9.87 13.69
C ARG A 100 21.53 -10.87 13.72
N LYS A 101 21.25 -12.11 13.31
CA LYS A 101 22.29 -13.10 12.97
C LYS A 101 22.95 -12.67 11.66
N GLN A 102 24.26 -12.81 11.57
CA GLN A 102 24.99 -12.58 10.33
C GLN A 102 24.55 -13.61 9.28
N ILE A 103 23.91 -13.14 8.21
CA ILE A 103 23.46 -13.99 7.11
C ILE A 103 24.51 -13.90 6.00
N GLU A 104 25.06 -15.04 5.60
CA GLU A 104 25.97 -15.14 4.45
C GLU A 104 25.13 -15.28 3.19
N VAL A 105 24.92 -14.16 2.48
CA VAL A 105 24.01 -14.09 1.32
C VAL A 105 24.43 -15.08 0.22
N ASP A 106 25.74 -15.30 0.04
CA ASP A 106 26.29 -16.22 -0.97
C ASP A 106 26.03 -17.70 -0.67
N ARG A 107 25.56 -18.03 0.54
CA ARG A 107 25.20 -19.40 0.94
C ARG A 107 23.69 -19.63 0.99
N LEU A 108 22.88 -18.61 0.72
CA LEU A 108 21.44 -18.74 0.72
C LEU A 108 20.99 -19.59 -0.48
N ALA A 109 20.15 -20.57 -0.21
CA ALA A 109 19.50 -21.31 -1.28
C ALA A 109 18.48 -20.40 -2.00
N PRO A 110 18.21 -20.62 -3.31
CA PRO A 110 17.20 -19.86 -4.04
C PRO A 110 15.82 -19.88 -3.36
N GLU A 111 15.45 -21.00 -2.74
CA GLU A 111 14.20 -21.16 -1.99
C GLU A 111 14.13 -20.22 -0.77
N GLU A 112 15.25 -20.00 -0.09
CA GLU A 112 15.31 -19.10 1.08
C GLU A 112 15.16 -17.64 0.64
N LEU A 113 15.72 -17.26 -0.51
CA LEU A 113 15.55 -15.92 -1.10
C LEU A 113 14.10 -15.67 -1.51
N ILE A 114 13.47 -16.65 -2.16
CA ILE A 114 12.06 -16.56 -2.57
C ILE A 114 11.17 -16.46 -1.32
N ASN A 115 11.41 -17.31 -0.31
CA ASN A 115 10.63 -17.30 0.92
C ASN A 115 10.81 -16.01 1.73
N ALA A 116 11.99 -15.40 1.73
CA ALA A 116 12.22 -14.09 2.35
C ALA A 116 11.41 -12.99 1.65
N GLY A 117 11.36 -12.98 0.31
CA GLY A 117 10.52 -12.04 -0.44
C GLY A 117 9.02 -12.26 -0.22
N LEU A 118 8.59 -13.53 -0.08
CA LEU A 118 7.20 -13.87 0.23
C LEU A 118 6.81 -13.58 1.68
N ALA A 119 7.78 -13.50 2.60
CA ALA A 119 7.52 -13.24 4.01
C ALA A 119 6.92 -11.86 4.25
N GLU A 120 7.18 -10.87 3.38
CA GLU A 120 6.56 -9.55 3.46
C GLU A 120 5.09 -9.56 3.02
N LEU A 121 4.72 -10.44 2.08
CA LEU A 121 3.37 -10.52 1.49
C LEU A 121 2.39 -11.37 2.32
N LYS A 122 2.91 -12.38 3.02
CA LYS A 122 2.11 -13.30 3.84
C LYS A 122 1.33 -12.61 4.98
N PRO A 123 1.91 -11.76 5.84
CA PRO A 123 1.19 -11.20 6.98
C PRO A 123 0.06 -10.26 6.57
N ASP A 124 0.21 -9.51 5.48
CA ASP A 124 -0.83 -8.63 4.97
C ASP A 124 -1.99 -9.41 4.36
N SER A 125 -1.68 -10.52 3.67
CA SER A 125 -2.70 -11.41 3.12
C SER A 125 -3.46 -12.13 4.24
N GLU A 126 -2.74 -12.60 5.26
CA GLU A 126 -3.32 -13.27 6.43
C GLU A 126 -4.24 -12.33 7.22
N LYS A 127 -3.82 -11.08 7.47
CA LYS A 127 -4.67 -10.06 8.11
C LYS A 127 -5.94 -9.78 7.30
N LYS A 128 -5.83 -9.66 5.98
CA LYS A 128 -7.00 -9.45 5.10
C LYS A 128 -7.97 -10.63 5.17
N LEU A 129 -7.45 -11.87 5.13
CA LEU A 129 -8.28 -13.06 5.25
C LEU A 129 -8.96 -13.15 6.62
N ALA A 130 -8.24 -12.85 7.70
CA ALA A 130 -8.80 -12.83 9.05
C ALA A 130 -9.96 -11.83 9.15
N LEU A 131 -9.78 -10.62 8.59
CA LEU A 131 -10.82 -9.58 8.60
C LEU A 131 -12.06 -10.00 7.79
N ILE A 132 -11.86 -10.65 6.64
CA ILE A 132 -12.95 -11.21 5.82
C ILE A 132 -13.67 -12.33 6.58
N TYR A 133 -12.93 -13.21 7.24
CA TYR A 133 -13.49 -14.31 8.03
C TYR A 133 -14.35 -13.79 9.19
N ASP A 134 -13.84 -12.83 9.95
CA ASP A 134 -14.58 -12.24 11.08
C ASP A 134 -15.87 -11.56 10.60
N GLN A 135 -15.83 -10.87 9.47
CA GLN A 135 -17.01 -10.26 8.86
C GLN A 135 -18.05 -11.32 8.45
N LEU A 136 -17.62 -12.42 7.83
CA LEU A 136 -18.49 -13.53 7.44
C LEU A 136 -19.15 -14.23 8.62
N VAL A 137 -18.45 -14.34 9.74
CA VAL A 137 -19.02 -14.90 10.99
C VAL A 137 -20.13 -13.99 11.50
N LEU A 138 -19.89 -12.67 11.55
CA LEU A 138 -20.90 -11.70 11.98
C LEU A 138 -22.13 -11.71 11.05
N ASP A 139 -21.91 -11.73 9.74
CA ASP A 139 -23.01 -11.76 8.78
C ASP A 139 -23.82 -13.06 8.86
N ASN A 140 -23.17 -14.22 9.06
CA ASN A 140 -23.88 -15.48 9.27
C ASN A 140 -24.71 -15.46 10.56
N GLN A 141 -24.18 -14.92 11.65
CA GLN A 141 -24.91 -14.81 12.91
C GLN A 141 -26.15 -13.92 12.76
N ARG A 142 -26.00 -12.78 12.08
CA ARG A 142 -27.10 -11.87 11.78
C ARG A 142 -28.17 -12.54 10.92
N LEU A 143 -27.78 -13.20 9.82
CA LEU A 143 -28.72 -13.90 8.93
C LEU A 143 -29.43 -15.05 9.65
N GLN A 144 -28.75 -15.78 10.53
CA GLN A 144 -29.38 -16.81 11.35
C GLN A 144 -30.41 -16.22 12.32
N GLN A 145 -30.14 -15.05 12.87
CA GLN A 145 -31.09 -14.37 13.73
C GLN A 145 -32.32 -13.88 12.95
N GLU A 146 -32.12 -13.22 11.81
CA GLU A 146 -33.20 -12.77 10.92
C GLU A 146 -34.09 -13.95 10.47
N LEU A 147 -33.49 -15.11 10.16
CA LEU A 147 -34.25 -16.32 9.81
C LEU A 147 -35.08 -16.89 10.96
N ARG A 148 -34.58 -16.80 12.21
CA ARG A 148 -35.34 -17.26 13.39
C ARG A 148 -36.52 -16.35 13.67
N GLU A 149 -36.30 -15.04 13.64
CA GLU A 149 -37.35 -14.04 13.83
C GLU A 149 -38.46 -14.23 12.77
N PHE A 150 -38.08 -14.39 11.49
CA PHE A 150 -39.06 -14.64 10.43
C PHE A 150 -39.81 -15.98 10.58
N ALA A 151 -39.13 -17.02 11.07
CA ALA A 151 -39.76 -18.31 11.32
C ALA A 151 -40.78 -18.24 12.48
N GLU A 152 -40.46 -17.49 13.54
CA GLU A 152 -41.38 -17.24 14.65
C GLU A 152 -42.60 -16.43 14.18
N GLU A 153 -42.39 -15.33 13.46
CA GLU A 153 -43.48 -14.52 12.88
C GLU A 153 -44.39 -15.35 11.97
N SER A 154 -43.81 -16.20 11.12
CA SER A 154 -44.58 -17.09 10.25
C SER A 154 -45.38 -18.11 11.04
N HIS A 155 -44.87 -18.59 12.18
CA HIS A 155 -45.58 -19.55 13.01
C HIS A 155 -46.75 -18.89 13.75
N GLU A 156 -46.52 -17.72 14.34
CA GLU A 156 -47.57 -16.93 14.99
C GLU A 156 -48.69 -16.55 14.02
N LEU A 157 -48.33 -16.14 12.81
CA LEU A 157 -49.31 -15.83 11.77
C LEU A 157 -50.13 -17.06 11.36
N ALA A 158 -49.47 -18.22 11.19
CA ALA A 158 -50.14 -19.46 10.85
C ALA A 158 -51.13 -19.88 11.96
N ASP A 159 -50.70 -19.81 13.22
CA ASP A 159 -51.55 -20.12 14.38
C ASP A 159 -52.74 -19.15 14.46
N GLY A 160 -52.52 -17.86 14.21
CA GLY A 160 -53.58 -16.85 14.14
C GLY A 160 -54.61 -17.14 13.04
N VAL A 161 -54.16 -17.56 11.85
CA VAL A 161 -55.05 -17.97 10.75
C VAL A 161 -55.87 -19.20 11.13
N VAL A 162 -55.24 -20.21 11.75
CA VAL A 162 -55.95 -21.41 12.22
C VAL A 162 -57.03 -21.05 13.24
N LEU A 163 -56.74 -20.13 14.16
CA LEU A 163 -57.68 -19.67 15.18
C LEU A 163 -58.88 -18.94 14.55
N LEU A 164 -58.61 -18.01 13.63
CA LEU A 164 -59.64 -17.28 12.88
C LEU A 164 -60.54 -18.22 12.06
N VAL A 165 -59.96 -19.24 11.42
CA VAL A 165 -60.75 -20.25 10.68
C VAL A 165 -61.64 -21.05 11.63
N ALA A 166 -61.14 -21.41 12.81
CA ALA A 166 -61.93 -22.13 13.82
C ALA A 166 -63.09 -21.26 14.37
N GLU A 167 -62.83 -19.98 14.64
CA GLU A 167 -63.89 -19.02 15.04
C GLU A 167 -64.95 -18.87 13.95
N LEU A 168 -64.55 -18.69 12.69
CA LEU A 168 -65.46 -18.52 11.57
C LEU A 168 -66.32 -19.77 11.33
N LEU A 169 -65.75 -20.97 11.49
CA LEU A 169 -66.50 -22.23 11.45
C LEU A 169 -67.53 -22.31 12.58
N GLY A 170 -67.18 -21.89 13.79
CA GLY A 170 -68.09 -21.82 14.92
C GLY A 170 -69.25 -20.85 14.70
N GLU A 171 -68.97 -19.66 14.15
CA GLU A 171 -70.00 -18.68 13.80
C GLU A 171 -70.94 -19.18 12.69
N VAL A 172 -70.40 -19.86 11.67
CA VAL A 172 -71.21 -20.47 10.60
C VAL A 172 -72.12 -21.57 11.16
N ASP A 173 -71.62 -22.41 12.07
CA ASP A 173 -72.43 -23.45 12.74
C ASP A 173 -73.55 -22.85 13.60
N GLU A 174 -73.28 -21.75 14.33
CA GLU A 174 -74.32 -21.02 15.05
C GLU A 174 -75.37 -20.43 14.11
N MET A 175 -74.94 -19.80 13.03
CA MET A 175 -75.83 -19.23 12.03
C MET A 175 -76.74 -20.31 11.41
N MET A 176 -76.16 -21.46 11.06
CA MET A 176 -76.91 -22.59 10.51
C MET A 176 -77.95 -23.13 11.50
N ARG A 177 -77.63 -23.19 12.81
CA ARG A 177 -78.59 -23.55 13.87
C ARG A 177 -79.72 -22.55 14.00
N LEU A 178 -79.43 -21.25 13.95
CA LEU A 178 -80.43 -20.19 14.03
C LEU A 178 -81.39 -20.26 12.83
N THR A 179 -80.87 -20.38 11.61
CA THR A 179 -81.69 -20.53 10.39
C THR A 179 -82.54 -21.80 10.43
N LEU A 180 -82.00 -22.92 10.93
CA LEU A 180 -82.77 -24.16 11.10
C LEU A 180 -83.93 -23.96 12.10
N ASN A 181 -83.67 -23.28 13.21
CA ASN A 181 -84.68 -23.01 14.24
C ASN A 181 -85.78 -22.04 13.74
N GLU A 182 -85.41 -21.01 12.97
CA GLU A 182 -86.37 -20.14 12.31
C GLU A 182 -87.22 -20.90 11.28
N ASN A 183 -86.61 -21.74 10.46
CA ASN A 183 -87.32 -22.58 9.50
C ASN A 183 -88.27 -23.57 10.19
N LEU A 184 -87.86 -24.16 11.32
CA LEU A 184 -88.71 -25.03 12.14
C LEU A 184 -89.91 -24.28 12.74
N LYS A 185 -89.70 -23.04 13.21
CA LYS A 185 -90.79 -22.18 13.68
C LYS A 185 -91.77 -21.85 12.57
N LEU A 186 -91.27 -21.48 11.38
CA LEU A 186 -92.09 -21.20 10.20
C LEU A 186 -92.90 -22.43 9.77
N LEU A 187 -92.29 -23.62 9.72
CA LEU A 187 -93.02 -24.86 9.46
C LEU A 187 -94.08 -25.13 10.53
N SER A 188 -93.73 -24.95 11.82
CA SER A 188 -94.69 -25.18 12.91
C SER A 188 -95.89 -24.23 12.83
N ALA A 189 -95.67 -22.97 12.47
CA ALA A 189 -96.75 -22.00 12.26
C ALA A 189 -97.63 -22.39 11.05
N GLN A 190 -97.02 -22.79 9.93
CA GLN A 190 -97.77 -23.25 8.75
C GLN A 190 -98.59 -24.52 8.98
N PHE A 191 -98.11 -25.45 9.81
CA PHE A 191 -98.82 -26.70 10.11
C PHE A 191 -99.86 -26.55 11.23
N PHE A 192 -99.65 -25.65 12.20
CA PHE A 192 -100.61 -25.43 13.29
C PHE A 192 -101.72 -24.41 12.94
N ASP A 193 -101.47 -23.42 12.08
CA ASP A 193 -102.54 -22.52 11.58
C ASP A 193 -103.44 -23.18 10.52
N ALA A 194 -103.09 -24.37 10.02
CA ALA A 194 -103.95 -25.16 9.14
C ALA A 194 -104.98 -26.04 9.91
N TYR A 195 -104.96 -26.02 11.26
CA TYR A 195 -105.81 -26.86 12.13
C TYR A 195 -106.69 -26.07 13.11
N VAL A 196 -106.98 -24.80 12.81
CA VAL A 196 -108.04 -23.97 13.44
C VAL A 196 -108.94 -23.40 12.35
#